data_AF-A0A1V1P0V6-F1
#
_entry.id   AF-A0A1V1P0V6-F1
#
_cell.length_a   1.000
_cell.length_b   1.000
_cell.length_c   1.000
_cell.angle_alpha   90.00
_cell.angle_beta   90.00
_cell.angle_gamma   90.00
#
_symmetry.space_group_name_H-M   'P 1'
#
loop_
_entity.id
_entity.type
_entity.pdbx_description
1 polymer ?
#
loop_
_entity_poly.entity_id
_entity_poly.type
_entity_poly.pdbx_seq_one_letter_code
_entity_poly.pdbx_strand_id
1 'polypeptide(L)'
;AILKWTGLRDEMVYVTKSFWIGGFIGGIIFGFGMVISGGCGSGSIWRAAEGHLKLILCVISFTLTTSLANKVIQASPGLKQLMGYRIFLPDYLTYGGSLILLIGLLCVLSLIFTWNERTERFTIDI
;
A
#
# COMPACT_ATOMS: atom_id res chain seq x y z
N ALA A 1 13.71 -0.51 9.18
CA ALA A 1 14.82 0.43 8.90
C ALA A 1 16.06 0.06 9.70
N ILE A 2 15.96 -0.08 11.04
CA ILE A 2 17.09 -0.41 11.92
C ILE A 2 17.88 -1.65 11.47
N LEU A 3 17.21 -2.78 11.19
CA LEU A 3 17.87 -4.00 10.72
C LEU A 3 18.67 -3.86 9.41
N LYS A 4 18.25 -2.94 8.52
CA LYS A 4 18.98 -2.64 7.27
C LYS A 4 20.16 -1.72 7.55
N TRP A 5 19.96 -0.73 8.41
CA TRP A 5 21.00 0.22 8.81
C TRP A 5 22.13 -0.47 9.58
N THR A 6 21.82 -1.47 10.43
CA THR A 6 22.84 -2.25 11.15
C THR A 6 23.54 -3.30 10.27
N GLY A 7 23.27 -3.35 8.97
CA GLY A 7 23.89 -4.31 8.03
C GLY A 7 23.46 -5.77 8.22
N LEU A 8 22.51 -6.05 9.12
CA LEU A 8 22.03 -7.41 9.40
C LEU A 8 21.11 -7.96 8.30
N ARG A 9 20.61 -7.08 7.41
CA ARG A 9 19.71 -7.46 6.32
C ARG A 9 20.00 -6.62 5.10
N ASP A 10 20.06 -7.29 3.94
CA ASP A 10 20.31 -6.66 2.65
C ASP A 10 19.31 -5.53 2.35
N GLU A 11 19.83 -4.45 1.78
CA GLU A 11 19.14 -3.18 1.58
C GLU A 11 17.97 -3.30 0.60
N MET A 12 18.07 -4.20 -0.38
CA MET A 12 17.06 -4.42 -1.43
C MET A 12 15.95 -5.38 -1.01
N VAL A 13 16.07 -6.02 0.16
CA VAL A 13 15.06 -6.93 0.71
C VAL A 13 13.79 -6.13 1.06
N TYR A 14 12.63 -6.59 0.57
CA TYR A 14 11.34 -5.88 0.66
C TYR A 14 11.23 -4.54 -0.10
N VAL A 15 12.17 -4.19 -0.97
CA VAL A 15 11.97 -3.05 -1.90
C VAL A 15 11.30 -3.60 -3.16
N THR A 16 10.01 -3.33 -3.36
CA THR A 16 9.26 -3.82 -4.53
C THR A 16 9.41 -2.89 -5.73
N LYS A 17 9.25 -3.43 -6.95
CA LYS A 17 9.20 -2.64 -8.20
C LYS A 17 7.81 -2.04 -8.36
N SER A 18 7.48 -1.09 -7.50
CA SER A 18 6.11 -0.53 -7.42
C SER A 18 6.08 0.99 -7.59
N PHE A 19 7.23 1.65 -7.68
CA PHE A 19 7.27 3.09 -7.77
C PHE A 19 6.79 3.56 -9.16
N TRP A 20 5.83 4.49 -9.17
CA TRP A 20 5.14 5.08 -10.33
C TRP A 20 3.84 4.38 -10.74
N ILE A 21 3.76 3.84 -11.96
CA ILE A 21 2.52 3.38 -12.58
C ILE A 21 1.89 2.20 -11.83
N GLY A 22 2.68 1.19 -11.48
CA GLY A 22 2.17 -0.01 -10.82
C GLY A 22 1.56 0.29 -9.44
N GLY A 23 2.24 1.11 -8.64
CA GLY A 23 1.75 1.53 -7.34
C GLY A 23 0.53 2.44 -7.43
N PHE A 24 0.51 3.38 -8.38
CA PHE A 24 -0.60 4.31 -8.56
C PHE A 24 -1.89 3.61 -9.01
N ILE A 25 -1.82 2.85 -10.11
CA ILE A 25 -2.99 2.12 -10.65
C ILE A 25 -3.43 1.02 -9.67
N GLY A 26 -2.47 0.27 -9.11
CA GLY A 26 -2.75 -0.76 -8.12
C GLY A 26 -3.42 -0.20 -6.87
N GLY A 27 -3.00 0.98 -6.40
CA GLY A 27 -3.61 1.68 -5.28
C GLY A 27 -5.04 2.10 -5.54
N ILE A 28 -5.37 2.60 -6.74
CA ILE A 28 -6.74 2.97 -7.11
C ILE A 28 -7.65 1.73 -7.15
N ILE A 29 -7.21 0.65 -7.81
CA ILE A 29 -7.98 -0.60 -7.90
C ILE A 29 -8.21 -1.18 -6.50
N PHE A 30 -7.17 -1.20 -5.67
CA PHE A 30 -7.25 -1.66 -4.29
C PHE A 30 -8.20 -0.80 -3.46
N GLY A 31 -8.12 0.52 -3.59
CA GLY A 31 -9.02 1.48 -2.93
C GLY A 31 -10.49 1.26 -3.27
N PHE A 32 -10.80 1.09 -4.55
CA PHE A 32 -12.16 0.77 -5.01
C PHE A 32 -12.65 -0.57 -4.44
N GLY A 33 -11.77 -1.58 -4.42
CA GLY A 33 -12.06 -2.88 -3.81
C GLY A 33 -12.39 -2.77 -2.31
N MET A 34 -11.66 -1.94 -1.57
CA MET A 34 -11.91 -1.71 -0.13
C MET A 34 -13.30 -1.13 0.14
N VAL A 35 -13.79 -0.22 -0.72
CA VAL A 35 -15.13 0.37 -0.60
C VAL A 35 -16.21 -0.69 -0.83
N ILE A 36 -16.03 -1.56 -1.84
CA ILE A 36 -17.01 -2.62 -2.17
C ILE A 36 -17.03 -3.73 -1.11
N SER A 37 -15.85 -4.16 -0.65
CA SER A 37 -15.75 -5.23 0.36
C SER A 37 -16.31 -4.76 1.71
N GLY A 38 -16.18 -3.47 2.03
CA GLY A 38 -16.48 -2.91 3.34
C GLY A 38 -15.37 -3.20 4.36
N GLY A 39 -14.13 -3.40 3.89
CA GLY A 39 -12.99 -3.70 4.74
C GLY A 39 -11.64 -3.54 4.03
N CYS A 40 -10.64 -3.07 4.76
CA CYS A 40 -9.23 -3.13 4.32
C CYS A 40 -8.68 -4.55 4.49
N GLY A 41 -7.51 -4.85 3.92
CA GLY A 41 -6.94 -6.20 3.97
C GLY A 41 -6.81 -6.77 5.39
N SER A 42 -6.25 -6.00 6.33
CA SER A 42 -6.10 -6.42 7.73
C SER A 42 -7.43 -6.50 8.48
N GLY A 43 -8.30 -5.50 8.31
CA GLY A 43 -9.62 -5.47 8.93
C GLY A 43 -10.53 -6.60 8.43
N SER A 44 -10.40 -6.98 7.16
CA SER A 44 -11.16 -8.08 6.56
C SER A 44 -10.74 -9.42 7.16
N ILE A 45 -9.45 -9.63 7.42
CA ILE A 45 -8.95 -10.85 8.07
C ILE A 45 -9.45 -10.95 9.51
N TRP A 46 -9.38 -9.85 10.27
CA TRP A 46 -9.86 -9.84 11.65
C TRP A 46 -11.35 -10.16 11.74
N ARG A 47 -12.17 -9.50 10.93
CA ARG A 47 -13.63 -9.73 10.90
C ARG A 47 -14.03 -11.07 10.29
N ALA A 48 -13.22 -11.61 9.38
CA ALA A 48 -13.38 -12.99 8.92
C ALA A 48 -13.15 -13.98 10.07
N ALA A 49 -12.18 -13.71 10.96
CA ALA A 49 -11.94 -14.52 12.16
C ALA A 49 -13.07 -14.41 13.21
N GLU A 50 -13.79 -13.28 13.24
CA GLU A 50 -15.02 -13.11 14.03
C GLU A 50 -16.23 -13.91 13.47
N GLY A 51 -16.10 -14.52 12.29
CA GLY A 51 -17.13 -15.37 11.68
C GLY A 51 -17.97 -14.69 10.60
N HIS A 52 -17.60 -13.49 10.14
CA HIS A 52 -18.34 -12.80 9.07
C HIS A 52 -18.15 -13.49 7.70
N LEU A 53 -19.16 -14.24 7.26
CA LEU A 53 -19.11 -15.04 6.02
C LEU A 53 -18.76 -14.23 4.76
N LYS A 54 -19.29 -13.00 4.62
CA LYS A 54 -18.95 -12.07 3.52
C LYS A 54 -17.45 -11.81 3.44
N LEU A 55 -16.81 -11.59 4.59
CA LEU A 55 -15.39 -11.23 4.67
C LEU A 55 -14.48 -12.45 4.53
N ILE A 56 -14.92 -13.62 5.00
CA ILE A 56 -14.24 -14.89 4.72
C ILE A 56 -14.12 -15.11 3.21
N LEU A 57 -15.22 -14.98 2.47
CA LEU A 57 -15.21 -15.12 1.01
C LEU A 57 -14.31 -14.06 0.35
N CYS A 58 -14.38 -12.82 0.85
CA CYS A 58 -13.55 -11.72 0.35
C CYS A 58 -12.05 -12.01 0.52
N VAL A 59 -11.62 -12.52 1.67
CA VAL A 59 -10.21 -12.88 1.94
C VAL A 59 -9.73 -14.02 1.04
N ILE A 60 -10.58 -15.03 0.79
CA ILE A 60 -10.26 -16.13 -0.12
C ILE A 60 -10.06 -15.61 -1.54
N SER A 61 -11.01 -14.84 -2.08
CA SER A 61 -10.90 -14.23 -3.40
C SER A 61 -9.71 -13.30 -3.51
N PHE A 62 -9.44 -12.48 -2.49
CA PHE A 62 -8.30 -11.58 -2.45
C PHE A 62 -6.97 -12.35 -2.52
N THR A 63 -6.84 -13.45 -1.78
CA THR A 63 -5.63 -14.28 -1.77
C THR A 63 -5.41 -14.98 -3.12
N LEU A 64 -6.47 -15.54 -3.70
CA LEU A 64 -6.43 -16.20 -5.01
C LEU A 64 -6.06 -15.22 -6.13
N THR A 65 -6.74 -14.08 -6.19
CA THR A 65 -6.49 -13.06 -7.20
C THR A 65 -5.09 -12.46 -7.04
N THR A 66 -4.60 -12.24 -5.81
CA THR A 66 -3.24 -11.76 -5.56
C THR A 66 -2.19 -12.77 -6.04
N SER A 67 -2.39 -14.06 -5.78
CA SER A 67 -1.51 -15.13 -6.25
C SER A 67 -1.47 -15.19 -7.78
N LEU A 68 -2.63 -15.15 -8.42
CA LEU A 68 -2.75 -15.17 -9.88
C LEU A 68 -2.14 -13.92 -10.52
N ALA A 69 -2.46 -12.73 -10.01
CA ALA A 69 -1.93 -11.46 -10.50
C ALA A 69 -0.39 -11.46 -10.45
N ASN A 70 0.20 -11.91 -9.34
CA ASN A 70 1.65 -12.03 -9.23
C ASN A 70 2.26 -12.97 -10.28
N LYS A 71 1.62 -14.13 -10.55
CA LYS A 71 2.06 -15.03 -11.62
C LYS A 71 1.97 -14.39 -13.00
N VAL A 72 0.87 -13.69 -13.30
CA VAL A 72 0.66 -12.99 -14.59
C VAL A 72 1.69 -11.89 -14.81
N ILE A 73 1.97 -11.10 -13.77
CA ILE A 73 2.99 -10.05 -13.78
C ILE A 73 4.39 -10.65 -13.99
N GLN A 74 4.69 -11.79 -13.37
CA GLN A 74 5.99 -12.44 -13.54
C GLN A 74 6.16 -13.12 -14.90
N ALA A 75 5.07 -13.65 -15.48
CA ALA A 75 5.09 -14.32 -16.77
C ALA A 75 5.30 -13.34 -17.94
N SER A 76 4.91 -12.08 -17.79
CA SER A 76 4.96 -11.09 -18.86
C SER A 76 6.07 -10.05 -18.62
N PRO A 77 7.16 -10.05 -19.42
CA PRO A 77 8.28 -9.12 -19.23
C PRO A 77 7.86 -7.66 -19.42
N GLY A 78 6.94 -7.38 -20.34
CA GLY A 78 6.40 -6.04 -20.56
C GLY A 78 5.61 -5.49 -19.37
N LEU A 79 4.79 -6.32 -18.71
CA LEU A 79 4.00 -5.91 -17.55
C LEU A 79 4.91 -5.67 -16.34
N LYS A 80 5.95 -6.50 -16.18
CA LYS A 80 6.96 -6.35 -15.13
C LYS A 80 7.75 -5.04 -15.27
N GLN A 81 7.99 -4.57 -16.49
CA GLN A 81 8.64 -3.28 -16.75
C GLN A 81 7.68 -2.10 -16.48
N LEU A 82 6.40 -2.27 -16.79
CA LEU A 82 5.36 -1.26 -16.56
C LEU A 82 5.05 -1.04 -15.07
N MET A 83 5.23 -2.06 -14.23
CA MET A 83 4.99 -1.96 -12.77
C MET A 83 5.86 -0.90 -12.07
N GLY A 84 6.95 -0.47 -12.71
CA GLY A 84 7.75 0.67 -12.29
C GLY A 84 9.11 0.30 -11.72
N TYR A 85 9.71 1.27 -11.04
CA TYR A 85 11.09 1.19 -10.60
C TYR A 85 11.20 0.74 -9.13
N ARG A 86 12.35 0.16 -8.79
CA ARG A 86 12.76 -0.10 -7.41
C ARG A 86 13.53 1.13 -6.93
N ILE A 87 12.96 1.88 -5.99
CA ILE A 87 13.62 3.04 -5.40
C ILE A 87 13.77 2.78 -3.90
N PHE A 88 15.02 2.82 -3.43
CA PHE A 88 15.32 2.80 -2.01
C PHE A 88 15.64 4.23 -1.56
N LEU A 89 14.68 4.85 -0.86
CA LEU A 89 14.74 6.27 -0.50
C LEU A 89 15.98 6.67 0.33
N PRO A 90 16.49 5.82 1.26
CA PRO A 90 17.70 6.13 2.02
C PRO A 90 18.97 6.32 1.19
N ASP A 91 19.04 5.78 -0.04
CA ASP A 91 20.21 5.98 -0.93
C ASP A 91 20.34 7.44 -1.36
N TYR A 92 19.22 8.16 -1.46
CA TYR A 92 19.20 9.55 -1.94
C TYR A 92 19.20 10.56 -0.81
N LEU A 93 18.51 10.26 0.29
CA LEU A 93 18.22 11.24 1.35
C LEU A 93 18.83 10.88 2.71
N THR A 94 19.64 9.83 2.78
CA THR A 94 20.09 9.14 4.01
C THR A 94 18.94 8.50 4.80
N TYR A 95 19.27 7.59 5.72
CA TYR A 95 18.30 6.96 6.62
C TYR A 95 17.55 7.99 7.47
N GLY A 96 18.26 9.00 8.00
CA GLY A 96 17.67 10.05 8.82
C GLY A 96 16.73 10.96 8.03
N GLY A 97 17.16 11.44 6.88
CA GLY A 97 16.33 12.29 6.01
C GLY A 97 15.08 11.57 5.49
N SER A 98 15.19 10.29 5.15
CA SER A 98 14.03 9.47 4.73
C SER A 98 12.99 9.32 5.84
N LEU A 99 13.42 9.15 7.09
CA LEU A 99 12.53 9.07 8.25
C LEU A 99 11.85 10.41 8.53
N ILE A 100 12.60 11.52 8.49
CA ILE A 100 12.06 12.86 8.68
C ILE A 100 11.03 13.19 7.60
N LEU A 101 11.33 12.87 6.34
CA LEU A 101 10.39 13.06 5.23
C LEU A 101 9.11 12.25 5.43
N LEU A 102 9.22 10.98 5.81
CA LEU A 102 8.06 10.13 6.05
C LEU A 102 7.18 10.67 7.19
N ILE A 103 7.78 11.02 8.33
CA ILE A 103 7.07 11.58 9.48
C ILE A 103 6.44 12.92 9.11
N GLY A 104 7.19 13.80 8.44
CA GLY A 104 6.71 15.09 7.96
C GLY A 104 5.51 14.96 7.02
N LEU A 105 5.57 14.02 6.08
CA LEU A 105 4.46 13.73 5.17
C LEU A 105 3.20 13.26 5.93
N LEU A 106 3.36 12.34 6.90
CA LEU A 106 2.25 11.86 7.73
C LEU A 106 1.67 12.98 8.61
N CYS A 107 2.52 13.85 9.17
CA CYS A 107 2.09 15.03 9.91
C CYS A 107 1.30 16.00 9.02
N VAL A 108 1.78 16.30 7.82
CA VAL A 108 1.06 17.17 6.88
C VAL A 108 -0.28 16.55 6.48
N LEU A 109 -0.32 15.26 6.16
CA LEU A 109 -1.56 14.57 5.81
C LEU A 109 -2.56 14.58 6.98
N SER A 110 -2.11 14.27 8.20
CA SER A 110 -2.99 14.33 9.37
C SER A 110 -3.53 15.73 9.64
N LEU A 111 -2.71 16.78 9.50
CA LEU A 111 -3.18 18.16 9.61
C LEU A 111 -4.22 18.51 8.55
N ILE A 112 -4.01 18.10 7.29
CA ILE A 112 -4.97 18.31 6.21
C ILE A 112 -6.27 17.56 6.50
N PHE A 113 -6.21 16.31 6.93
CA PHE A 113 -7.40 15.52 7.24
C PHE A 113 -8.18 16.10 8.43
N THR A 114 -7.51 16.49 9.51
CA THR A 114 -8.15 17.13 10.66
C THR A 114 -8.72 18.51 10.31
N TRP A 115 -8.03 19.28 9.45
CA TRP A 115 -8.57 20.54 8.94
C TRP A 115 -9.80 20.30 8.07
N ASN A 116 -9.77 19.30 7.20
CA ASN A 116 -10.91 18.95 6.36
C ASN A 116 -12.10 18.47 7.20
N GLU A 117 -11.87 17.65 8.21
CA GLU A 117 -12.91 17.18 9.14
C GLU A 117 -13.58 18.35 9.88
N ARG A 118 -12.83 19.39 10.26
CA ARG A 118 -13.40 20.59 10.90
C ARG A 118 -14.14 21.52 9.95
N THR A 119 -13.73 21.57 8.68
CA THR A 119 -14.24 22.55 7.72
C THR A 119 -15.25 21.96 6.74
N GLU A 120 -15.38 20.63 6.70
CA GLU A 120 -16.24 19.85 5.81
C GLU A 120 -16.11 20.28 4.33
N ARG A 121 -14.94 20.82 3.95
CA ARG A 121 -14.73 21.44 2.63
C ARG A 121 -14.64 20.41 1.50
N PHE A 122 -14.18 19.20 1.81
CA PHE A 122 -14.03 18.11 0.84
C PHE A 122 -14.99 16.93 1.09
N THR A 123 -16.00 17.10 1.95
CA THR A 123 -17.10 16.14 2.07
C THR A 123 -18.18 16.50 1.06
N ILE A 124 -18.65 15.50 0.31
CA ILE A 124 -19.77 15.66 -0.60
C ILE A 124 -21.00 15.32 0.24
N ASP A 125 -21.82 16.31 0.55
CA ASP A 125 -23.13 16.07 1.14
C ASP A 125 -24.00 15.35 0.09
N ILE A 126 -24.27 14.06 0.33
CA ILE A 126 -25.15 13.23 -0.48
C ILE A 126 -26.39 12.91 0.36
#